data_AF-A0A9D5P457-F1
#
_entry.id   AF-A0A9D5P457-F1
#
_cell.length_a   1.000
_cell.length_b   1.000
_cell.length_c   1.000
_cell.angle_alpha   90.00
_cell.angle_beta   90.00
_cell.angle_gamma   90.00
#
_symmetry.space_group_name_H-M   'P 1'
#
loop_
_entity.id
_entity.type
_entity.pdbx_description
1 polymer ?
#
loop_
_entity_poly.entity_id
_entity_poly.type
_entity_poly.pdbx_seq_one_letter_code
_entity_poly.pdbx_strand_id
1 'polypeptide(L)'
;MKKLLLLSCLGLWFSHASAGNYKVLFINDATLTYNNGKHVKVGDTFTDVNTIKWQKDKQAVKVFNLTTKKQMLMLGKQYMRKTGMEALISSKRLSTNDFMDTSDTPKTIYEKLGSVFDSQYDLLDTIELPADVELNDKCYFQATYKYGDTMLTKKLKSKNGNTVILDKSIFEVDGKQLGPRDITLSIEYVNNDEELPIFVKDGIEVTYIPDVLTE
;
A
#
# COMPACT_ATOMS: atom_id res chain seq x y z
N MET A 1 -10.07 16.80 68.91
CA MET A 1 -9.75 15.36 68.70
C MET A 1 -10.54 14.86 67.49
N LYS A 2 -9.84 14.27 66.51
CA LYS A 2 -10.32 13.32 65.46
C LYS A 2 -11.53 13.81 64.61
N LYS A 3 -11.38 14.46 63.44
CA LYS A 3 -10.89 13.94 62.13
C LYS A 3 -11.02 12.42 61.98
N LEU A 4 -12.04 11.92 61.28
CA LEU A 4 -11.94 10.80 60.33
C LEU A 4 -13.31 10.48 59.67
N LEU A 5 -13.25 9.94 58.46
CA LEU A 5 -14.32 9.25 57.71
C LEU A 5 -15.23 10.10 56.82
N LEU A 6 -14.66 10.68 55.76
CA LEU A 6 -15.39 10.93 54.51
C LEU A 6 -14.40 11.15 53.35
N LEU A 7 -13.62 10.12 53.01
CA LEU A 7 -12.75 10.17 51.83
C LEU A 7 -12.34 8.76 51.40
N SER A 8 -13.21 8.07 50.68
CA SER A 8 -12.83 6.85 49.96
C SER A 8 -13.83 6.53 48.83
N CYS A 9 -13.94 7.43 47.85
CA CYS A 9 -14.57 7.16 46.55
C CYS A 9 -14.00 8.02 45.41
N LEU A 10 -12.78 8.56 45.56
CA LEU A 10 -12.13 9.35 44.53
C LEU A 10 -10.71 8.83 44.33
N GLY A 11 -10.55 7.85 43.46
CA GLY A 11 -9.23 7.31 43.16
C GLY A 11 -9.34 5.95 42.54
N LEU A 12 -9.78 5.89 41.30
CA LEU A 12 -9.43 4.88 40.31
C LEU A 12 -10.00 5.31 38.95
N TRP A 13 -9.55 6.48 38.49
CA TRP A 13 -9.53 6.80 37.06
C TRP A 13 -8.07 6.82 36.63
N PHE A 14 -7.36 5.72 36.86
CA PHE A 14 -6.17 5.41 36.08
C PHE A 14 -6.65 4.94 34.72
N SER A 15 -7.05 5.88 33.87
CA SER A 15 -7.14 5.63 32.44
C SER A 15 -5.76 5.14 32.01
N HIS A 16 -5.68 3.84 31.73
CA HIS A 16 -4.53 3.21 31.10
C HIS A 16 -4.36 3.81 29.71
N ALA A 17 -3.72 4.98 29.64
CA ALA A 17 -3.19 5.52 28.40
C ALA A 17 -1.80 4.92 28.17
N SER A 18 -1.77 3.61 27.87
CA SER A 18 -0.57 2.97 27.33
C SER A 18 -0.95 1.75 26.52
N ALA A 19 -0.93 1.90 25.20
CA ALA A 19 -0.69 0.84 24.22
C ALA A 19 -0.54 1.50 22.84
N GLY A 20 0.39 1.02 22.01
CA GLY A 20 0.71 1.62 20.70
C GLY A 20 -0.54 1.85 19.86
N ASN A 21 -0.68 3.05 19.30
CA ASN A 21 -1.97 3.60 18.91
C ASN A 21 -2.07 3.71 17.38
N TYR A 22 -2.98 2.98 16.74
CA TYR A 22 -3.35 3.22 15.36
C TYR A 22 -4.58 4.10 15.33
N LYS A 23 -4.57 5.15 14.51
CA LYS A 23 -5.77 5.94 14.19
C LYS A 23 -6.26 5.57 12.81
N VAL A 24 -7.52 5.18 12.69
CA VAL A 24 -8.14 4.84 11.41
C VAL A 24 -8.28 6.11 10.56
N LEU A 25 -7.77 6.08 9.33
CA LEU A 25 -7.87 7.15 8.36
C LEU A 25 -8.86 6.84 7.24
N PHE A 26 -8.99 5.57 6.88
CA PHE A 26 -9.87 5.11 5.81
C PHE A 26 -10.26 3.65 6.03
N ILE A 27 -11.46 3.29 5.57
CA ILE A 27 -12.01 1.94 5.59
C ILE A 27 -12.77 1.78 4.27
N ASN A 28 -12.53 0.69 3.54
CA ASN A 28 -13.29 0.43 2.32
C ASN A 28 -14.57 -0.38 2.52
N ASP A 29 -14.74 -1.06 3.66
CA ASP A 29 -15.90 -1.89 3.96
C ASP A 29 -16.60 -1.43 5.25
N ALA A 30 -17.83 -0.92 5.13
CA ALA A 30 -18.63 -0.44 6.26
C ALA A 30 -19.08 -1.56 7.23
N THR A 31 -19.01 -2.82 6.80
CA THR A 31 -19.38 -3.98 7.62
C THR A 31 -18.28 -4.41 8.59
N LEU A 32 -17.07 -3.83 8.47
CA LEU A 32 -15.95 -4.15 9.37
C LEU A 32 -16.29 -3.84 10.83
N THR A 33 -16.03 -4.83 11.69
CA THR A 33 -16.23 -4.74 13.14
C THR A 33 -14.95 -5.05 13.88
N TYR A 34 -14.79 -4.48 15.06
CA TYR A 34 -13.85 -5.00 16.05
C TYR A 34 -14.37 -6.30 16.66
N ASN A 35 -13.50 -7.05 17.34
CA ASN A 35 -13.85 -8.32 18.01
C ASN A 35 -14.93 -8.16 19.10
N ASN A 36 -15.09 -6.95 19.65
CA ASN A 36 -16.15 -6.62 20.61
C ASN A 36 -17.51 -6.30 19.94
N GLY A 37 -17.62 -6.44 18.61
CA GLY A 37 -18.85 -6.18 17.86
C GLY A 37 -19.10 -4.73 17.46
N LYS A 38 -18.29 -3.76 17.93
CA LYS A 38 -18.42 -2.36 17.49
C LYS A 38 -17.94 -2.23 16.04
N HIS A 39 -18.69 -1.50 15.20
CA HIS A 39 -18.21 -1.12 13.87
C HIS A 39 -16.92 -0.30 13.94
N VAL A 40 -15.99 -0.62 13.05
CA VAL A 40 -14.78 0.18 12.83
C VAL A 40 -15.20 1.46 12.12
N LYS A 41 -14.74 2.62 12.61
CA LYS A 41 -15.03 3.92 12.01
C LYS A 41 -13.77 4.73 11.77
N VAL A 42 -13.80 5.59 10.76
CA VAL A 42 -12.73 6.58 10.54
C VAL A 42 -12.61 7.46 11.79
N GLY A 43 -11.38 7.67 12.24
CA GLY A 43 -11.07 8.38 13.47
C GLY A 43 -10.98 7.50 14.73
N ASP A 44 -11.47 6.26 14.69
CA ASP A 44 -11.30 5.33 15.81
C ASP A 44 -9.81 5.06 16.07
N THR A 45 -9.48 4.80 17.33
CA THR A 45 -8.15 4.38 17.76
C THR A 45 -8.18 2.97 18.31
N PHE A 46 -7.20 2.16 17.93
CA PHE A 46 -7.06 0.79 18.42
C PHE A 46 -5.58 0.44 18.57
N THR A 47 -5.30 -0.64 19.29
CA THR A 47 -3.94 -0.94 19.77
C THR A 47 -3.29 -2.13 19.08
N ASP A 48 -4.11 -3.04 18.55
CA ASP A 48 -3.67 -4.24 17.86
C ASP A 48 -4.56 -4.48 16.64
N VAL A 49 -3.96 -4.71 15.48
CA VAL A 49 -4.66 -5.03 14.23
C VAL A 49 -5.50 -6.30 14.33
N ASN A 50 -5.13 -7.23 15.22
CA ASN A 50 -5.92 -8.42 15.51
C ASN A 50 -7.26 -8.10 16.21
N THR A 51 -7.47 -6.86 16.66
CA THR A 51 -8.78 -6.42 17.18
C THR A 51 -9.82 -6.24 16.09
N ILE A 52 -9.40 -6.08 14.83
CA ILE A 52 -10.30 -5.98 13.68
C ILE A 52 -10.67 -7.38 13.23
N LYS A 53 -11.98 -7.62 13.07
CA LYS A 53 -12.53 -8.88 12.57
C LYS A 53 -12.59 -8.84 11.04
N TRP A 54 -11.52 -9.31 10.41
CA TRP A 54 -11.42 -9.45 8.96
C TRP A 54 -12.29 -10.61 8.44
N GLN A 55 -12.97 -10.38 7.33
CA GLN A 55 -13.95 -11.28 6.72
C GLN A 55 -13.78 -11.46 5.22
N LYS A 56 -13.18 -10.49 4.52
CA LYS A 56 -12.95 -10.54 3.06
C LYS A 56 -11.50 -10.19 2.74
N ASP A 57 -10.92 -10.86 1.74
CA ASP A 57 -9.51 -10.65 1.34
C ASP A 57 -9.19 -9.20 0.97
N LYS A 58 -10.14 -8.50 0.31
CA LYS A 58 -9.99 -7.10 -0.14
C LYS A 58 -10.48 -6.07 0.87
N GLN A 59 -10.84 -6.46 2.09
CA GLN A 59 -11.05 -5.47 3.16
C GLN A 59 -9.74 -4.74 3.42
N ALA A 60 -9.83 -3.42 3.55
CA ALA A 60 -8.68 -2.56 3.70
C ALA A 60 -8.96 -1.46 4.72
N VAL A 61 -7.99 -1.25 5.60
CA VAL A 61 -8.01 -0.16 6.58
C VAL A 61 -6.70 0.59 6.47
N LYS A 62 -6.77 1.88 6.14
CA LYS A 62 -5.61 2.77 6.22
C LYS A 62 -5.54 3.36 7.61
N VAL A 63 -4.37 3.29 8.22
CA VAL A 63 -4.15 3.79 9.58
C VAL A 63 -2.95 4.72 9.66
N PHE A 64 -2.99 5.62 10.62
CA PHE A 64 -1.82 6.35 11.09
C PHE A 64 -1.30 5.66 12.35
N ASN A 65 -0.07 5.14 12.29
CA ASN A 65 0.63 4.65 13.45
C ASN A 65 1.13 5.85 14.26
N LEU A 66 0.52 6.10 15.42
CA LEU A 66 0.83 7.25 16.26
C LEU A 66 2.19 7.12 16.97
N THR A 67 2.78 5.93 17.01
CA THR A 67 4.14 5.70 17.53
C THR A 67 5.18 6.06 16.46
N THR A 68 5.09 5.45 15.27
CA THR A 68 6.09 5.67 14.21
C THR A 68 5.82 6.93 13.38
N LYS A 69 4.65 7.56 13.56
CA LYS A 69 4.15 8.70 12.78
C LYS A 69 4.03 8.41 11.28
N LYS A 70 3.78 7.15 10.92
CA LYS A 70 3.66 6.69 9.53
C LYS A 70 2.26 6.23 9.20
N GLN A 71 1.85 6.44 7.94
CA GLN A 71 0.64 5.82 7.41
C GLN A 71 0.93 4.39 6.97
N MET A 72 -0.03 3.50 7.17
CA MET A 72 0.06 2.08 6.82
C MET A 72 -1.26 1.63 6.21
N LEU A 73 -1.19 0.68 5.28
CA LEU A 73 -2.35 -0.03 4.75
C LEU A 73 -2.40 -1.43 5.35
N MET A 74 -3.53 -1.80 5.95
CA MET A 74 -3.80 -3.12 6.50
C MET A 74 -4.83 -3.82 5.63
N LEU A 75 -4.56 -5.06 5.21
CA LEU A 75 -5.42 -5.80 4.28
C LEU A 75 -5.93 -7.11 4.87
N GLY A 76 -7.20 -7.42 4.64
CA GLY A 76 -7.87 -8.64 5.13
C GLY A 76 -7.12 -9.91 4.73
N LYS A 77 -6.63 -10.00 3.47
CA LYS A 77 -5.86 -11.16 2.98
C LYS A 77 -4.68 -11.53 3.89
N GLN A 78 -4.03 -10.55 4.52
CA GLN A 78 -2.87 -10.77 5.39
C GLN A 78 -3.26 -11.33 6.77
N TYR A 79 -4.46 -11.03 7.25
CA TYR A 79 -4.92 -11.38 8.59
C TYR A 79 -5.92 -12.54 8.63
N MET A 80 -6.52 -12.87 7.48
CA MET A 80 -7.41 -14.03 7.33
C MET A 80 -6.63 -15.33 7.06
N ARG A 81 -5.51 -15.25 6.33
CA ARG A 81 -4.69 -16.43 5.99
C ARG A 81 -3.71 -16.76 7.12
N LYS A 82 -4.22 -17.17 8.29
CA LYS A 82 -3.43 -17.54 9.48
C LYS A 82 -2.76 -18.93 9.40
N THR A 83 -2.12 -19.25 8.28
CA THR A 83 -1.30 -20.48 8.17
C THR A 83 0.00 -20.19 7.45
N GLY A 84 1.08 -20.12 8.21
CA GLY A 84 2.46 -20.17 7.70
C GLY A 84 3.14 -18.81 7.63
N MET A 85 4.08 -18.63 8.57
CA MET A 85 5.12 -17.60 8.63
C MET A 85 4.65 -16.18 8.95
N GLU A 86 5.31 -15.64 9.98
CA GLU A 86 5.78 -14.26 10.08
C GLU A 86 5.58 -13.48 8.79
N ALA A 87 4.37 -12.92 8.62
CA ALA A 87 4.13 -11.90 7.63
C ALA A 87 4.94 -10.70 8.14
N LEU A 88 6.21 -10.66 7.77
CA LEU A 88 7.03 -9.47 7.77
C LEU A 88 6.12 -8.38 7.23
N ILE A 89 5.67 -7.51 8.13
CA ILE A 89 4.95 -6.29 7.80
C ILE A 89 6.00 -5.43 7.10
N SER A 90 6.26 -5.74 5.82
CA SER A 90 6.86 -4.80 4.89
C SER A 90 5.80 -3.75 4.64
N SER A 91 5.66 -2.86 5.62
CA SER A 91 5.10 -1.54 5.45
C SER A 91 6.07 -0.78 4.54
N LYS A 92 6.10 -1.13 3.25
CA LYS A 92 6.86 -0.32 2.31
C LYS A 92 6.15 1.03 2.23
N ARG A 93 6.95 2.05 2.54
CA ARG A 93 6.54 3.41 2.85
C ARG A 93 5.55 3.95 1.80
N LEU A 94 4.41 4.49 2.25
CA LEU A 94 3.75 5.56 1.50
C LEU A 94 4.74 6.74 1.50
N SER A 95 5.54 6.82 0.44
CA SER A 95 6.55 7.85 0.16
C SER A 95 7.50 8.16 1.34
N THR A 96 8.71 7.62 1.31
CA THR A 96 9.93 8.33 1.76
C THR A 96 11.13 7.56 1.24
N ASN A 97 11.91 8.21 0.37
CA ASN A 97 13.26 7.89 -0.08
C ASN A 97 13.99 6.83 0.80
N ASP A 98 13.93 5.56 0.43
CA ASP A 98 14.83 4.52 0.91
C ASP A 98 15.56 3.95 -0.30
N PHE A 99 16.49 4.74 -0.86
CA PHE A 99 17.60 4.23 -1.65
C PHE A 99 18.74 5.25 -1.67
N MET A 100 19.32 5.52 -0.50
CA MET A 100 20.68 6.06 -0.43
C MET A 100 21.63 4.86 -0.42
N ASP A 101 21.85 4.29 -1.59
CA ASP A 101 22.98 3.42 -1.84
C ASP A 101 24.22 4.32 -1.92
N THR A 102 25.09 4.23 -0.91
CA THR A 102 26.28 5.07 -0.76
C THR A 102 27.50 4.50 -1.48
N SER A 103 27.31 3.55 -2.41
CA SER A 103 28.38 3.05 -3.24
C SER A 103 28.63 4.02 -4.41
N ASP A 104 29.83 4.59 -4.49
CA ASP A 104 30.29 5.45 -5.60
C ASP A 104 30.51 4.65 -6.92
N THR A 105 30.13 3.38 -6.95
CA THR A 105 30.18 2.55 -8.16
C THR A 105 29.08 2.96 -9.13
N PRO A 106 29.41 3.34 -10.39
CA PRO A 106 28.40 3.65 -11.39
C PRO A 106 27.50 2.44 -11.62
N LYS A 107 26.21 2.57 -11.31
CA LYS A 107 25.22 1.54 -11.62
C LYS A 107 25.00 1.46 -13.13
N THR A 108 24.92 0.25 -13.64
CA THR A 108 24.48 -0.02 -15.01
C THR A 108 23.02 0.43 -15.20
N ILE A 109 22.62 0.68 -16.45
CA ILE A 109 21.23 1.04 -16.77
C ILE A 109 20.24 -0.05 -16.28
N TYR A 110 20.60 -1.33 -16.38
CA TYR A 110 19.77 -2.44 -15.92
C TYR A 110 19.56 -2.43 -14.40
N GLU A 111 20.59 -2.13 -13.62
CA GLU A 111 20.48 -2.00 -12.16
C GLU A 111 19.62 -0.80 -11.76
N LYS A 112 19.79 0.34 -12.45
CA LYS A 112 18.96 1.53 -12.23
C LYS A 112 17.48 1.22 -12.49
N LEU A 113 17.16 0.65 -13.64
CA LEU A 113 15.79 0.31 -14.03
C LEU A 113 15.19 -0.77 -13.12
N GLY A 114 15.92 -1.85 -12.84
CA GLY A 114 15.45 -2.98 -12.02
C GLY A 114 15.17 -2.60 -10.57
N SER A 115 15.81 -1.55 -10.05
CA SER A 115 15.61 -1.05 -8.69
C SER A 115 14.34 -0.22 -8.49
N VAL A 116 13.71 0.25 -9.57
CA VAL A 116 12.50 1.11 -9.51
C VAL A 116 11.30 0.34 -8.97
N PHE A 117 11.20 -0.94 -9.33
CA PHE A 117 10.00 -1.74 -9.07
C PHE A 117 10.21 -2.86 -8.05
N ASP A 118 9.28 -2.96 -7.11
CA ASP A 118 9.14 -4.08 -6.19
C ASP A 118 8.43 -5.27 -6.85
N SER A 119 8.34 -6.37 -6.11
CA SER A 119 7.57 -7.55 -6.53
C SER A 119 6.08 -7.41 -6.28
N GLN A 120 5.62 -6.49 -5.41
CA GLN A 120 4.22 -6.38 -5.05
C GLN A 120 3.80 -4.94 -4.73
N TYR A 121 2.60 -4.57 -5.19
CA TYR A 121 1.94 -3.31 -4.87
C TYR A 121 0.46 -3.51 -4.53
N ASP A 122 0.00 -2.88 -3.45
CA ASP A 122 -1.42 -2.81 -3.10
C ASP A 122 -1.94 -1.39 -3.40
N LEU A 123 -2.70 -1.26 -4.49
CA LEU A 123 -3.16 0.03 -5.01
C LEU A 123 -4.50 0.45 -4.37
N LEU A 124 -4.38 1.14 -3.24
CA LEU A 124 -5.45 1.99 -2.71
C LEU A 124 -5.33 3.41 -3.26
N ASP A 125 -4.14 4.00 -3.08
CA ASP A 125 -3.77 5.33 -3.55
C ASP A 125 -2.72 5.22 -4.67
N THR A 126 -2.44 6.35 -5.32
CA THR A 126 -1.31 6.48 -6.24
C THR A 126 0.02 6.21 -5.53
N ILE A 127 0.88 5.44 -6.18
CA ILE A 127 2.26 5.17 -5.74
C ILE A 127 3.22 5.92 -6.65
N GLU A 128 4.10 6.72 -6.04
CA GLU A 128 5.18 7.45 -6.72
C GLU A 128 6.49 6.66 -6.54
N LEU A 129 7.10 6.26 -7.66
CA LEU A 129 8.33 5.48 -7.71
C LEU A 129 9.44 6.33 -8.33
N PRO A 130 10.38 6.85 -7.53
CA PRO A 130 11.54 7.55 -8.07
C PRO A 130 12.35 6.63 -8.98
N ALA A 131 12.74 7.15 -10.14
CA ALA A 131 13.55 6.44 -11.12
C ALA A 131 14.80 7.26 -11.44
N ASP A 132 15.96 6.60 -11.41
CA ASP A 132 17.24 7.22 -11.77
C ASP A 132 17.49 7.17 -13.29
N VAL A 133 16.44 7.48 -14.06
CA VAL A 133 16.42 7.55 -15.52
C VAL A 133 15.48 8.68 -15.97
N GLU A 134 15.72 9.19 -17.17
CA GLU A 134 14.85 10.21 -17.76
C GLU A 134 13.49 9.62 -18.15
N LEU A 135 12.41 10.36 -17.84
CA LEU A 135 11.04 10.00 -18.20
C LEU A 135 10.37 11.14 -18.96
N ASN A 136 10.02 10.89 -20.21
CA ASN A 136 9.35 11.85 -21.10
C ASN A 136 8.51 11.10 -22.15
N ASP A 137 8.19 11.74 -23.27
CA ASP A 137 7.41 11.10 -24.33
C ASP A 137 8.16 10.02 -25.11
N LYS A 138 9.48 10.13 -25.19
CA LYS A 138 10.38 9.16 -25.83
C LYS A 138 10.87 8.06 -24.89
N CYS A 139 11.09 8.40 -23.63
CA CYS A 139 11.68 7.54 -22.60
C CYS A 139 10.62 7.25 -21.53
N TYR A 140 10.11 6.04 -21.44
CA TYR A 140 9.04 5.72 -20.49
C TYR A 140 9.00 4.24 -20.12
N PHE A 141 8.39 3.95 -18.97
CA PHE A 141 8.05 2.58 -18.63
C PHE A 141 6.70 2.20 -19.22
N GLN A 142 6.57 0.96 -19.69
CA GLN A 142 5.30 0.36 -20.03
C GLN A 142 5.07 -0.89 -19.21
N ALA A 143 3.81 -1.14 -18.85
CA ALA A 143 3.36 -2.31 -18.15
C ALA A 143 2.50 -3.17 -19.05
N THR A 144 2.82 -4.45 -19.12
CA THR A 144 2.10 -5.45 -19.88
C THR A 144 1.50 -6.48 -18.94
N TYR A 145 0.22 -6.81 -19.11
CA TYR A 145 -0.46 -7.82 -18.29
C TYR A 145 -1.56 -8.54 -19.07
N LYS A 146 -1.91 -9.74 -18.63
CA LYS A 146 -2.99 -10.53 -19.22
C LYS A 146 -4.35 -10.07 -18.72
N TYR A 147 -5.28 -9.85 -19.65
CA TYR A 147 -6.69 -9.56 -19.39
C TYR A 147 -7.57 -10.47 -20.25
N GLY A 148 -8.20 -11.46 -19.63
CA GLY A 148 -8.87 -12.54 -20.36
C GLY A 148 -7.87 -13.27 -21.26
N ASP A 149 -8.15 -13.31 -22.56
CA ASP A 149 -7.27 -13.92 -23.57
C ASP A 149 -6.38 -12.90 -24.29
N THR A 150 -6.37 -11.64 -23.84
CA THR A 150 -5.62 -10.55 -24.48
C THR A 150 -4.50 -10.06 -23.57
N MET A 151 -3.38 -9.64 -24.16
CA MET A 151 -2.33 -8.89 -23.45
C MET A 151 -2.61 -7.41 -23.60
N LEU A 152 -2.69 -6.69 -22.49
CA LEU A 152 -2.82 -5.24 -22.46
C LEU A 152 -1.47 -4.63 -22.12
N THR A 153 -1.00 -3.72 -22.95
CA THR A 153 0.21 -2.93 -22.72
C THR A 153 -0.18 -1.48 -22.50
N LYS A 154 0.34 -0.88 -21.43
CA LYS A 154 0.04 0.49 -21.02
C LYS A 154 1.32 1.25 -20.72
N LYS A 155 1.49 2.42 -21.32
CA LYS A 155 2.49 3.41 -20.89
C LYS A 155 2.16 3.86 -19.46
N LEU A 156 3.13 3.75 -18.57
CA LEU A 156 3.01 4.26 -17.21
C LEU A 156 3.17 5.79 -17.22
N LYS A 157 2.38 6.46 -16.39
CA LYS A 157 2.46 7.91 -16.25
C LYS A 157 3.77 8.29 -15.56
N SER A 158 4.27 9.48 -15.85
CA SER A 158 5.43 10.05 -15.18
C SER A 158 5.11 11.42 -14.58
N LYS A 159 5.89 11.81 -13.58
CA LYS A 159 5.83 13.11 -12.92
C LYS A 159 7.25 13.65 -12.77
N ASN A 160 7.41 14.95 -13.01
CA ASN A 160 8.68 15.67 -12.83
C ASN A 160 9.89 15.07 -13.58
N GLY A 161 9.68 14.31 -14.65
CA GLY A 161 10.75 13.78 -15.50
C GLY A 161 11.55 12.60 -14.94
N ASN A 162 11.31 12.17 -13.70
CA ASN A 162 12.09 11.13 -13.04
C ASN A 162 11.29 10.30 -12.02
N THR A 163 9.97 10.44 -11.98
CA THR A 163 9.10 9.68 -11.08
C THR A 163 8.07 8.93 -11.90
N VAL A 164 8.01 7.61 -11.75
CA VAL A 164 6.96 6.76 -12.33
C VAL A 164 5.75 6.78 -11.41
N ILE A 165 4.57 6.82 -12.01
CA ILE A 165 3.30 6.83 -11.29
C ILE A 165 2.59 5.50 -11.56
N LEU A 166 2.39 4.72 -10.50
CA LEU A 166 1.55 3.54 -10.51
C LEU A 166 0.23 3.86 -9.81
N ASP A 167 -0.86 3.91 -10.57
CA ASP A 167 -2.20 4.23 -10.07
C ASP A 167 -3.25 3.26 -10.65
N LYS A 168 -4.51 3.45 -10.26
CA LYS A 168 -5.63 2.60 -10.69
C LYS A 168 -5.94 2.70 -12.20
N SER A 169 -5.37 3.64 -12.97
CA SER A 169 -5.58 3.74 -14.43
C SER A 169 -4.94 2.60 -15.21
N ILE A 170 -4.04 1.83 -14.57
CA ILE A 170 -3.57 0.57 -15.15
C ILE A 170 -4.71 -0.43 -15.34
N PHE A 171 -5.80 -0.30 -14.58
CA PHE A 171 -7.00 -1.12 -14.71
C PHE A 171 -8.08 -0.46 -15.58
N GLU A 172 -7.74 0.49 -16.46
CA GLU A 172 -8.72 1.12 -17.36
C GLU A 172 -8.61 0.55 -18.78
N VAL A 173 -9.72 0.26 -19.46
CA VAL A 173 -9.71 -0.11 -20.88
C VAL A 173 -10.75 0.73 -21.60
N ASP A 174 -10.35 1.45 -22.64
CA ASP A 174 -11.21 2.33 -23.44
C ASP A 174 -12.05 3.32 -22.60
N GLY A 175 -11.43 3.97 -21.60
CA GLY A 175 -12.12 4.93 -20.73
C GLY A 175 -12.91 4.28 -19.59
N LYS A 176 -12.97 2.94 -19.52
CA LYS A 176 -13.76 2.22 -18.51
C LYS A 176 -12.86 1.56 -17.48
N GLN A 177 -13.10 1.90 -16.21
CA GLN A 177 -12.44 1.25 -15.09
C GLN A 177 -12.88 -0.22 -15.01
N LEU A 178 -11.92 -1.13 -15.08
CA LEU A 178 -12.13 -2.53 -14.79
C LEU A 178 -12.40 -2.69 -13.29
N GLY A 179 -13.34 -3.57 -12.96
CA GLY A 179 -13.65 -3.88 -11.56
C GLY A 179 -12.43 -4.41 -10.78
N PRO A 180 -12.46 -4.34 -9.43
CA PRO A 180 -11.31 -4.68 -8.58
C PRO A 180 -10.79 -6.09 -8.82
N ARG A 181 -9.51 -6.20 -9.18
CA ARG A 181 -8.84 -7.46 -9.50
C ARG A 181 -7.35 -7.40 -9.18
N ASP A 182 -6.73 -8.55 -9.19
CA ASP A 182 -5.29 -8.69 -9.00
C ASP A 182 -4.72 -9.03 -10.38
N ILE A 183 -3.59 -8.40 -10.73
CA ILE A 183 -2.90 -8.61 -11.99
C ILE A 183 -1.42 -8.84 -11.73
N THR A 184 -0.77 -9.53 -12.66
CA THR A 184 0.69 -9.69 -12.68
C THR A 184 1.23 -8.89 -13.86
N LEU A 185 2.12 -7.93 -13.58
CA LEU A 185 2.73 -7.08 -14.58
C LEU A 185 4.11 -7.59 -14.99
N SER A 186 4.38 -7.42 -16.27
CA SER A 186 5.72 -7.34 -16.84
C SER A 186 6.01 -5.88 -17.19
N ILE A 187 7.19 -5.38 -16.83
CA ILE A 187 7.61 -3.99 -17.05
C ILE A 187 8.80 -3.97 -17.99
N GLU A 188 8.70 -3.07 -18.96
CA GLU A 188 9.77 -2.73 -19.89
C GLU A 188 10.01 -1.22 -19.85
N TYR A 189 11.24 -0.82 -20.11
CA TYR A 189 11.62 0.56 -20.33
C TYR A 189 11.82 0.77 -21.83
N VAL A 190 11.03 1.68 -22.40
CA VAL A 190 11.07 2.05 -23.80
C VAL A 190 11.89 3.33 -23.94
N ASN A 191 12.87 3.30 -24.83
CA ASN A 191 13.51 4.48 -25.38
C ASN A 191 13.28 4.47 -26.89
N ASN A 192 12.48 5.42 -27.40
CA ASN A 192 12.13 5.47 -28.82
C ASN A 192 13.32 5.76 -29.76
N ASP A 193 14.46 6.19 -29.23
CA ASP A 193 15.68 6.36 -30.00
C ASP A 193 16.49 5.03 -30.10
N GLU A 194 16.09 3.99 -29.37
CA GLU A 194 16.67 2.63 -29.40
C GLU A 194 15.73 1.65 -30.13
N GLU A 195 16.28 0.59 -30.73
CA GLU A 195 15.48 -0.38 -31.51
C GLU A 195 14.60 -1.28 -30.64
N LEU A 196 15.04 -1.63 -29.43
CA LEU A 196 14.37 -2.60 -28.57
C LEU A 196 14.14 -2.06 -27.16
N PRO A 197 12.96 -2.29 -26.56
CA PRO A 197 12.73 -2.03 -25.16
C PRO A 197 13.68 -2.83 -24.26
N ILE A 198 14.06 -2.23 -23.14
CA ILE A 198 14.84 -2.90 -22.11
C ILE A 198 13.87 -3.60 -21.16
N PHE A 199 13.98 -4.92 -21.05
CA PHE A 199 13.26 -5.67 -20.02
C PHE A 199 13.72 -5.23 -18.63
N VAL A 200 12.76 -4.88 -17.77
CA VAL A 200 13.03 -4.39 -16.41
C VAL A 200 12.75 -5.47 -15.39
N LYS A 201 11.52 -5.98 -15.38
CA LYS A 201 11.06 -6.93 -14.36
C LYS A 201 9.77 -7.61 -14.79
N ASP A 202 9.59 -8.86 -14.38
CA ASP A 202 8.35 -9.61 -14.55
C ASP A 202 7.86 -10.13 -13.18
N GLY A 203 6.62 -10.59 -13.13
CA GLY A 203 6.04 -11.19 -11.92
C GLY A 203 5.64 -10.16 -10.87
N ILE A 204 5.42 -8.89 -11.24
CA ILE A 204 5.02 -7.86 -10.27
C ILE A 204 3.53 -8.01 -9.98
N GLU A 205 3.19 -8.38 -8.75
CA GLU A 205 1.81 -8.52 -8.31
C GLU A 205 1.22 -7.15 -7.96
N VAL A 206 0.12 -6.79 -8.61
CA VAL A 206 -0.60 -5.54 -8.33
C VAL A 206 -2.04 -5.86 -7.93
N THR A 207 -2.37 -5.56 -6.68
CA THR A 207 -3.71 -5.75 -6.12
C THR A 207 -4.50 -4.45 -6.20
N TYR A 208 -5.64 -4.44 -6.90
CA TYR A 208 -6.60 -3.35 -6.82
C TYR A 208 -7.34 -3.42 -5.47
N ILE A 209 -7.18 -2.38 -4.65
CA ILE A 209 -7.99 -2.15 -3.45
C ILE A 209 -9.14 -1.16 -3.74
N PRO A 210 -10.41 -1.60 -3.70
CA PRO A 210 -11.55 -0.72 -3.96
C PRO A 210 -11.71 0.34 -2.87
N ASP A 211 -12.18 1.52 -3.26
CA ASP A 211 -12.50 2.61 -2.33
C ASP A 211 -13.74 2.30 -1.49
N VAL A 212 -14.69 1.58 -2.10
CA VAL A 212 -15.84 0.97 -1.43
C VAL A 212 -15.93 -0.48 -1.86
N LEU A 213 -15.83 -1.39 -0.90
CA LEU A 213 -16.01 -2.81 -1.09
C LEU A 213 -17.51 -3.13 -0.93
N THR A 214 -18.23 -3.16 -2.04
CA THR A 214 -19.59 -3.70 -2.09
C THR A 214 -19.54 -5.23 -2.08
N GLU A 215 -20.56 -5.87 -1.49
CA GLU A 215 -20.72 -7.33 -1.48
C GLU A 215 -20.75 -7.96 -2.88
#